data_AF-A0A922JSX7-F1
#
_entry.id   AF-A0A922JSX7-F1
#
_cell.length_a   1.000
_cell.length_b   1.000
_cell.length_c   1.000
_cell.angle_alpha   90.00
_cell.angle_beta   90.00
_cell.angle_gamma   90.00
#
_symmetry.space_group_name_H-M   'P 1'
#
loop_
_entity.id
_entity.type
_entity.pdbx_description
1 polymer ?
#
loop_
_entity_poly.entity_id
_entity_poly.type
_entity_poly.pdbx_seq_one_letter_code
_entity_poly.pdbx_strand_id
1 'polypeptide(L)'
;MAMTRREVYLRFLACLCFWASVNGLLSPKGVNFEVQALMAIKANLKDPHGVLDNWDDSSVDPCSWTMVTCSSESLVIGLGTPSQNLSGTLSSSIGNLKNLQSVLLQNNNIKGPIPAELGRLSKLRTLDLSNNYFSGEIPPSLGHLRGLQYMRLNNNSLSGAFPMSLGNMTQLAFLDLSYNNLSGPIPRFPAKTFNIVGNPLICPTGSEPDCNGTTLMPMSMNLNSSQTALPPGRTNRHKVALAFGLSLGCLCLMVLGFGLLLWWRQRHHKQIFFDVKDRHHEEISLGNLKRFHFRELQIATSTFSSKNILGKGGFGNVYKGILPDGTIVAVKRLKDGSAIGGEIQFQTEVEMISLAVHRNLLRLYGFCVTPTERLLVYPYMSNGSVASRLRGLP
;
A
#
# COMPACT_ATOMS: atom_id res chain seq x y z
N MET A 1 -67.24 -6.05 4.88
CA MET A 1 -66.71 -5.94 6.25
C MET A 1 -66.20 -4.50 6.40
N ALA A 2 -66.91 -3.66 7.15
CA ALA A 2 -66.62 -2.23 7.25
C ALA A 2 -65.39 -2.02 8.15
N MET A 3 -64.34 -1.44 7.58
CA MET A 3 -63.09 -1.13 8.29
C MET A 3 -63.36 -0.04 9.33
N THR A 4 -63.03 -0.29 10.60
CA THR A 4 -63.34 0.65 11.68
C THR A 4 -62.41 1.87 11.63
N ARG A 5 -62.93 3.05 11.99
CA ARG A 5 -62.20 4.35 11.94
C ARG A 5 -60.84 4.28 12.66
N ARG A 6 -60.69 3.44 13.68
CA ARG A 6 -59.45 3.22 14.45
C ARG A 6 -58.37 2.49 13.64
N GLU A 7 -58.74 1.55 12.78
CA GLU A 7 -57.80 0.83 11.91
C GLU A 7 -57.26 1.72 10.79
N VAL A 8 -58.08 2.65 10.29
CA VAL A 8 -57.64 3.64 9.30
C VAL A 8 -56.61 4.58 9.92
N TYR A 9 -56.84 5.06 11.15
CA TYR A 9 -55.88 5.93 11.86
C TYR A 9 -54.56 5.21 12.20
N LEU A 10 -54.61 3.94 12.62
CA LEU A 10 -53.39 3.16 12.89
C LEU A 10 -52.59 2.90 11.62
N ARG A 11 -53.25 2.64 10.48
CA ARG A 11 -52.56 2.49 9.19
C ARG A 11 -52.02 3.83 8.65
N PHE A 12 -52.71 4.94 8.90
CA PHE A 12 -52.23 6.27 8.53
C PHE A 12 -51.01 6.71 9.37
N LEU A 13 -51.02 6.43 10.68
CA LEU A 13 -49.84 6.64 11.54
C LEU A 13 -48.67 5.73 11.14
N ALA A 14 -48.94 4.47 10.79
CA ALA A 14 -47.90 3.55 10.30
C ALA A 14 -47.30 4.03 8.97
N CYS A 15 -48.09 4.55 8.03
CA CYS A 15 -47.59 5.16 6.79
C CYS A 15 -46.76 6.43 7.04
N LEU A 16 -47.15 7.27 8.00
CA LEU A 16 -46.38 8.47 8.38
C LEU A 16 -45.04 8.12 9.06
N CYS A 17 -45.00 7.03 9.85
CA CYS A 17 -43.75 6.53 10.44
C CYS A 17 -42.84 5.82 9.41
N PHE A 18 -43.39 5.26 8.34
CA PHE A 18 -42.60 4.68 7.25
C PHE A 18 -42.03 5.71 6.27
N TRP A 19 -42.50 6.96 6.30
CA TRP A 19 -41.93 8.06 5.51
C TRP A 19 -40.80 8.82 6.23
N ALA A 20 -40.54 8.52 7.51
CA ALA A 20 -39.52 9.21 8.31
C ALA A 20 -38.11 8.57 8.23
N SER A 21 -37.88 7.59 7.35
CA SER A 21 -36.58 6.92 7.22
C SER A 21 -35.86 7.19 5.89
N VAL A 22 -36.03 8.39 5.32
CA VAL A 22 -35.05 8.96 4.41
C VAL A 22 -34.26 10.02 5.19
N ASN A 23 -33.37 9.56 6.07
CA ASN A 23 -32.37 10.42 6.68
C ASN A 23 -31.32 10.77 5.63
N GLY A 24 -31.64 11.74 4.77
CA GLY A 24 -30.61 12.52 4.11
C GLY A 24 -29.82 13.24 5.21
N LEU A 25 -28.52 12.92 5.34
CA LEU A 25 -27.58 13.63 6.21
C LEU A 25 -27.41 15.09 5.71
N LEU A 26 -28.41 15.93 5.98
CA LEU A 26 -28.29 17.36 5.73
C LEU A 26 -27.89 18.05 7.03
N SER A 27 -26.74 18.71 6.99
CA SER A 27 -26.32 19.72 7.96
C SER A 27 -27.41 20.79 8.11
N PRO A 28 -27.50 21.54 9.23
CA PRO A 28 -28.53 22.58 9.45
C PRO A 28 -28.68 23.64 8.32
N LYS A 29 -27.73 23.68 7.36
CA LYS A 29 -27.74 24.55 6.17
C LYS A 29 -28.08 23.86 4.85
N GLY A 30 -28.46 22.58 4.85
CA GLY A 30 -28.71 21.83 3.60
C GLY A 30 -27.45 21.50 2.80
N VAL A 31 -26.26 21.63 3.40
CA VAL A 31 -24.97 21.41 2.74
C VAL A 31 -24.45 19.99 3.03
N ASN A 32 -24.01 19.30 1.99
CA ASN A 32 -23.39 17.98 2.09
C ASN A 32 -22.07 18.07 2.88
N PHE A 33 -21.98 17.32 3.98
CA PHE A 33 -20.80 17.34 4.86
C PHE A 33 -19.55 16.74 4.20
N GLU A 34 -19.73 15.84 3.22
CA GLU A 34 -18.62 15.27 2.45
C GLU A 34 -18.02 16.33 1.51
N VAL A 35 -18.87 17.12 0.86
CA VAL A 35 -18.45 18.28 0.04
C VAL A 35 -17.64 19.27 0.89
N GLN A 36 -18.14 19.66 2.07
CA GLN A 36 -17.40 20.56 2.96
C GLN A 36 -16.04 20.00 3.39
N ALA A 37 -16.00 18.72 3.73
CA ALA A 37 -14.76 18.06 4.15
C ALA A 37 -13.74 18.00 3.00
N LEU A 38 -14.18 17.67 1.78
CA LEU A 38 -13.34 17.63 0.59
C LEU A 38 -12.87 19.02 0.19
N MET A 39 -13.72 20.05 0.24
CA MET A 39 -13.29 21.43 -0.04
C MET A 39 -12.26 21.93 0.97
N ALA A 40 -12.39 21.56 2.25
CA ALA A 40 -11.37 21.84 3.26
C ALA A 40 -10.05 21.08 3.02
N ILE A 41 -10.09 19.89 2.41
CA ILE A 41 -8.88 19.18 1.95
C ILE A 41 -8.26 19.93 0.77
N LYS A 42 -9.05 20.25 -0.27
CA LYS A 42 -8.61 21.01 -1.45
C LYS A 42 -7.94 22.33 -1.06
N ALA A 43 -8.52 23.09 -0.12
CA ALA A 43 -7.98 24.36 0.33
C ALA A 43 -6.57 24.26 0.97
N ASN A 44 -6.23 23.11 1.54
CA ASN A 44 -4.91 22.88 2.15
C ASN A 44 -3.89 22.23 1.21
N LEU A 45 -4.34 21.78 0.03
CA LEU A 45 -3.48 21.22 -1.00
C LEU A 45 -3.12 22.29 -2.03
N LYS A 46 -1.92 22.18 -2.57
CA LYS A 46 -1.47 22.94 -3.73
C LYS A 46 -1.39 22.01 -4.91
N ASP A 47 -2.16 22.34 -5.94
CA ASP A 47 -2.34 21.51 -7.12
C ASP A 47 -1.75 22.18 -8.36
N PRO A 48 -0.52 21.82 -8.76
CA PRO A 48 0.13 22.44 -9.91
C PRO A 48 -0.46 21.99 -11.25
N HIS A 49 -1.31 20.95 -11.28
CA HIS A 49 -1.82 20.34 -12.50
C HIS A 49 -3.33 20.47 -12.67
N GLY A 50 -4.02 21.12 -11.73
CA GLY A 50 -5.47 21.33 -11.79
C GLY A 50 -6.28 20.02 -11.73
N VAL A 51 -5.72 18.96 -11.13
CA VAL A 51 -6.41 17.67 -11.00
C VAL A 51 -7.63 17.73 -10.06
N LEU A 52 -7.69 18.75 -9.22
CA LEU A 52 -8.81 19.04 -8.30
C LEU A 52 -9.73 20.16 -8.83
N ASP A 53 -9.55 20.62 -10.07
CA ASP A 53 -10.27 21.80 -10.60
C ASP A 53 -11.78 21.61 -10.64
N ASN A 54 -12.26 20.39 -10.92
CA ASN A 54 -13.69 20.09 -10.97
C ASN A 54 -14.37 19.92 -9.59
N TRP A 55 -13.64 20.14 -8.50
CA TRP A 55 -14.21 20.17 -7.15
C TRP A 55 -14.82 21.54 -6.87
N ASP A 56 -16.10 21.55 -6.55
CA ASP A 56 -16.92 22.76 -6.49
C ASP A 56 -17.70 22.83 -5.17
N ASP A 57 -17.60 23.95 -4.44
CA ASP A 57 -18.24 24.11 -3.14
C ASP A 57 -19.76 24.22 -3.20
N SER A 58 -20.30 24.54 -4.39
CA SER A 58 -21.74 24.66 -4.64
C SER A 58 -22.40 23.33 -5.05
N SER A 59 -21.61 22.29 -5.30
CA SER A 59 -22.12 20.97 -5.70
C SER A 59 -22.91 20.28 -4.58
N VAL A 60 -23.98 19.59 -4.97
CA VAL A 60 -24.85 18.83 -4.04
C VAL A 60 -24.19 17.51 -3.63
N ASP A 61 -23.43 16.90 -4.53
CA ASP A 61 -22.65 15.68 -4.28
C ASP A 61 -21.25 15.76 -4.91
N PRO A 62 -20.25 15.08 -4.32
CA PRO A 62 -18.89 15.07 -4.83
C PRO A 62 -18.58 13.88 -5.76
N CYS A 63 -19.58 13.08 -6.14
CA CYS A 63 -19.33 11.77 -6.75
C CYS A 63 -18.89 11.83 -8.22
N SER A 64 -19.11 12.98 -8.86
CA SER A 64 -18.60 13.29 -10.20
C SER A 64 -17.17 13.86 -10.18
N TRP A 65 -16.63 14.16 -9.00
CA TRP A 65 -15.34 14.81 -8.88
C TRP A 65 -14.20 13.89 -9.22
N THR A 66 -13.16 14.45 -9.84
CA THR A 66 -11.97 13.69 -10.17
C THR A 66 -11.32 13.21 -8.88
N MET A 67 -10.84 11.97 -8.87
CA MET A 67 -10.13 11.36 -7.74
C MET A 67 -10.99 11.08 -6.50
N VAL A 68 -12.31 11.26 -6.59
CA VAL A 68 -13.29 10.82 -5.59
C VAL A 68 -13.99 9.56 -6.09
N THR A 69 -14.17 8.59 -5.20
CA THR A 69 -14.95 7.37 -5.48
C THR A 69 -16.13 7.30 -4.53
N CYS A 70 -17.32 7.06 -5.09
CA CYS A 70 -18.55 6.89 -4.33
C CYS A 70 -19.08 5.46 -4.38
N SER A 71 -19.86 5.08 -3.37
CA SER A 71 -20.68 3.88 -3.36
C SER A 71 -21.92 4.04 -4.25
N SER A 72 -22.68 2.95 -4.42
CA SER A 72 -24.02 2.99 -5.06
C SER A 72 -25.01 3.89 -4.34
N GLU A 73 -24.77 4.22 -3.07
CA GLU A 73 -25.60 5.10 -2.24
C GLU A 73 -25.10 6.55 -2.28
N SER A 74 -24.19 6.90 -3.20
CA SER A 74 -23.61 8.25 -3.35
C SER A 74 -22.84 8.74 -2.12
N LEU A 75 -22.24 7.82 -1.37
CA LEU A 75 -21.38 8.13 -0.23
C LEU A 75 -19.92 8.04 -0.64
N VAL A 76 -19.08 8.98 -0.21
CA VAL A 76 -17.64 8.96 -0.50
C VAL A 76 -16.97 7.79 0.20
N ILE A 77 -16.44 6.85 -0.59
CA ILE A 77 -15.74 5.64 -0.12
C ILE A 77 -14.27 5.64 -0.48
N GLY A 78 -13.81 6.48 -1.41
CA GLY A 78 -12.41 6.53 -1.80
C GLY A 78 -11.94 7.94 -2.13
N LEU A 79 -10.73 8.27 -1.68
CA LEU A 79 -9.99 9.46 -2.08
C LEU A 79 -8.65 9.02 -2.66
N GLY A 80 -8.39 9.28 -3.94
CA GLY A 80 -7.21 8.74 -4.63
C GLY A 80 -6.56 9.70 -5.62
N THR A 81 -5.52 10.43 -5.19
CA THR A 81 -4.77 11.38 -6.02
C THR A 81 -3.27 11.04 -6.15
N PRO A 82 -2.86 9.78 -6.40
CA PRO A 82 -1.45 9.46 -6.38
C PRO A 82 -0.71 10.03 -7.60
N SER A 83 0.57 10.33 -7.40
CA SER A 83 1.47 10.82 -8.47
C SER A 83 1.01 12.09 -9.20
N GLN A 84 0.34 12.99 -8.48
CA GLN A 84 -0.16 14.25 -9.05
C GLN A 84 0.71 15.46 -8.69
N ASN A 85 1.86 15.24 -8.06
CA ASN A 85 2.77 16.30 -7.61
C ASN A 85 2.09 17.30 -6.65
N LEU A 86 1.04 16.87 -5.94
CA LEU A 86 0.32 17.69 -4.98
C LEU A 86 1.24 18.05 -3.81
N SER A 87 1.20 19.29 -3.36
CA SER A 87 1.91 19.73 -2.15
C SER A 87 0.95 20.36 -1.15
N GLY A 88 1.46 20.93 -0.05
CA GLY A 88 0.61 21.46 1.02
C GLY A 88 0.46 20.46 2.16
N THR A 89 -0.66 20.48 2.88
CA THR A 89 -0.87 19.64 4.08
C THR A 89 -2.20 18.90 3.99
N LEU A 90 -2.28 17.73 4.63
CA LEU A 90 -3.55 16.99 4.72
C LEU A 90 -4.43 17.59 5.81
N SER A 91 -5.65 18.01 5.46
CA SER A 91 -6.60 18.62 6.41
C SER A 91 -7.17 17.60 7.39
N SER A 92 -7.37 18.00 8.65
CA SER A 92 -8.09 17.21 9.68
C SER A 92 -9.55 16.94 9.32
N SER A 93 -10.13 17.73 8.40
CA SER A 93 -11.50 17.52 7.90
C SER A 93 -11.68 16.16 7.21
N ILE A 94 -10.60 15.47 6.81
CA ILE A 94 -10.67 14.09 6.31
C ILE A 94 -11.39 13.15 7.27
N GLY A 95 -11.31 13.38 8.57
CA GLY A 95 -12.02 12.59 9.58
C GLY A 95 -13.55 12.73 9.56
N ASN A 96 -14.11 13.66 8.77
CA ASN A 96 -15.56 13.81 8.58
C ASN A 96 -16.12 12.89 7.48
N LEU A 97 -15.28 12.30 6.63
CA LEU A 97 -15.68 11.40 5.55
C LEU A 97 -15.87 9.96 6.07
N LYS A 98 -16.90 9.75 6.90
CA LYS A 98 -17.11 8.52 7.69
C LYS A 98 -17.21 7.23 6.88
N ASN A 99 -17.52 7.33 5.59
CA ASN A 99 -17.67 6.19 4.71
C ASN A 99 -16.40 5.79 3.95
N LEU A 100 -15.30 6.54 4.13
CA LEU A 100 -14.03 6.22 3.49
C LEU A 100 -13.55 4.81 3.81
N GLN A 101 -13.23 4.09 2.74
CA GLN A 101 -12.65 2.76 2.71
C GLN A 101 -11.21 2.80 2.18
N SER A 102 -10.89 3.73 1.29
CA SER A 102 -9.54 3.91 0.75
C SER A 102 -9.07 5.36 0.72
N VAL A 103 -7.84 5.58 1.17
CA VAL A 103 -7.11 6.85 1.02
C VAL A 103 -5.78 6.55 0.35
N LEU A 104 -5.61 7.03 -0.88
CA LEU A 104 -4.46 6.76 -1.75
C LEU A 104 -3.83 8.10 -2.18
N LEU A 105 -2.84 8.58 -1.42
CA LEU A 105 -2.18 9.87 -1.64
C LEU A 105 -0.68 9.71 -1.94
N GLN A 106 -0.25 8.51 -2.30
CA GLN A 106 1.16 8.17 -2.47
C GLN A 106 1.83 8.90 -3.65
N ASN A 107 3.16 9.06 -3.56
CA ASN A 107 3.98 9.72 -4.58
C ASN A 107 3.55 11.17 -4.83
N ASN A 108 3.36 11.94 -3.77
CA ASN A 108 3.11 13.37 -3.84
C ASN A 108 4.14 14.12 -2.98
N ASN A 109 3.99 15.44 -2.87
CA ASN A 109 4.84 16.32 -2.08
C ASN A 109 4.10 16.87 -0.85
N ILE A 110 3.16 16.10 -0.29
CA ILE A 110 2.36 16.52 0.87
C ILE A 110 3.25 16.49 2.11
N LYS A 111 3.17 17.54 2.93
CA LYS A 111 3.99 17.73 4.12
C LYS A 111 3.14 17.91 5.37
N GLY A 112 3.82 18.04 6.51
CA GLY A 112 3.19 18.26 7.82
C GLY A 112 2.76 16.96 8.49
N PRO A 113 2.03 17.04 9.62
CA PRO A 113 1.62 15.87 10.37
C PRO A 113 0.51 15.08 9.68
N ILE A 114 0.47 13.78 9.95
CA ILE A 114 -0.70 12.95 9.66
C ILE A 114 -1.82 13.37 10.63
N PRO A 115 -3.02 13.78 10.15
CA PRO A 115 -4.09 14.20 11.05
C PRO A 115 -4.58 13.06 11.93
N ALA A 116 -4.68 13.29 13.24
CA ALA A 116 -5.16 12.29 14.19
C ALA A 116 -6.62 11.87 13.92
N GLU A 117 -7.40 12.74 13.26
CA GLU A 117 -8.78 12.52 12.87
C GLU A 117 -8.96 11.39 11.86
N LEU A 118 -7.90 10.97 11.15
CA LEU A 118 -7.92 9.74 10.34
C LEU A 118 -8.32 8.53 11.18
N GLY A 119 -7.98 8.50 12.47
CA GLY A 119 -8.39 7.45 13.41
C GLY A 119 -9.91 7.36 13.64
N ARG A 120 -10.71 8.32 13.15
CA ARG A 120 -12.18 8.30 13.23
C ARG A 120 -12.84 7.54 12.06
N LEU A 121 -12.07 7.10 11.07
CA LEU A 121 -12.56 6.47 9.84
C LEU A 121 -12.71 4.95 10.00
N SER A 122 -13.68 4.51 10.80
CA SER A 122 -13.84 3.09 11.18
C SER A 122 -14.04 2.10 10.01
N LYS A 123 -14.44 2.58 8.83
CA LYS A 123 -14.60 1.77 7.60
C LYS A 123 -13.34 1.69 6.74
N LEU A 124 -12.26 2.38 7.10
CA LEU A 124 -11.04 2.45 6.31
C LEU A 124 -10.37 1.07 6.24
N ARG A 125 -10.07 0.62 5.02
CA ARG A 125 -9.40 -0.66 4.69
C ARG A 125 -7.99 -0.44 4.16
N THR A 126 -7.79 0.63 3.41
CA THR A 126 -6.49 0.94 2.77
C THR A 126 -6.09 2.38 3.03
N LEU A 127 -4.89 2.56 3.57
CA LEU A 127 -4.23 3.85 3.77
C LEU A 127 -2.84 3.82 3.15
N ASP A 128 -2.64 4.56 2.07
CA ASP A 128 -1.34 4.74 1.42
C ASP A 128 -0.97 6.22 1.36
N LEU A 129 -0.03 6.61 2.22
CA LEU A 129 0.58 7.94 2.29
C LEU A 129 2.07 7.88 1.94
N SER A 130 2.53 6.77 1.34
CA SER A 130 3.95 6.54 1.08
C SER A 130 4.54 7.54 0.08
N ASN A 131 5.86 7.75 0.14
CA ASN A 131 6.59 8.64 -0.77
C ASN A 131 5.99 10.06 -0.77
N ASN A 132 6.03 10.69 0.40
CA ASN A 132 5.61 12.07 0.65
C ASN A 132 6.62 12.72 1.63
N TYR A 133 6.29 13.91 2.14
CA TYR A 133 7.08 14.63 3.15
C TYR A 133 6.33 14.74 4.49
N PHE A 134 5.48 13.77 4.84
CA PHE A 134 4.81 13.77 6.14
C PHE A 134 5.84 13.71 7.26
N SER A 135 5.60 14.46 8.34
CA SER A 135 6.54 14.68 9.43
C SER A 135 5.86 14.60 10.80
N GLY A 136 6.61 14.47 11.88
CA GLY A 136 6.06 14.33 13.22
C GLY A 136 5.61 12.90 13.51
N GLU A 137 4.84 12.71 14.57
CA GLU A 137 4.49 11.37 15.07
C GLU A 137 3.40 10.69 14.25
N ILE A 138 3.43 9.36 14.22
CA ILE A 138 2.30 8.55 13.76
C ILE A 138 1.20 8.64 14.83
N PRO A 139 0.01 9.20 14.53
CA PRO A 139 -1.01 9.40 15.54
C PRO A 139 -1.45 8.08 16.19
N PRO A 140 -1.45 7.97 17.53
CA PRO A 140 -1.91 6.75 18.20
C PRO A 140 -3.36 6.37 17.87
N SER A 141 -4.17 7.35 17.47
CA SER A 141 -5.56 7.16 17.04
C SER A 141 -5.70 6.28 15.79
N LEU A 142 -4.64 6.10 14.98
CA LEU A 142 -4.68 5.15 13.86
C LEU A 142 -4.86 3.71 14.35
N GLY A 143 -4.45 3.40 15.58
CA GLY A 143 -4.72 2.09 16.22
C GLY A 143 -6.21 1.81 16.46
N HIS A 144 -7.09 2.80 16.34
CA HIS A 144 -8.55 2.59 16.42
C HIS A 144 -9.14 2.00 15.12
N LEU A 145 -8.38 1.99 14.02
CA LEU A 145 -8.83 1.50 12.71
C LEU A 145 -8.80 -0.02 12.64
N ARG A 146 -9.66 -0.68 13.41
CA ARG A 146 -9.72 -2.16 13.53
C ARG A 146 -10.00 -2.88 12.21
N GLY A 147 -10.57 -2.18 11.23
CA GLY A 147 -10.86 -2.69 9.90
C GLY A 147 -9.73 -2.53 8.89
N LEU A 148 -8.65 -1.83 9.22
CA LEU A 148 -7.59 -1.52 8.26
C LEU A 148 -6.79 -2.78 7.92
N GLN A 149 -6.55 -2.99 6.63
CA GLN A 149 -5.86 -4.16 6.08
C GLN A 149 -4.50 -3.80 5.50
N TYR A 150 -4.39 -2.61 4.90
CA TYR A 150 -3.17 -2.15 4.24
C TYR A 150 -2.81 -0.74 4.74
N MET A 151 -1.62 -0.61 5.32
CA MET A 151 -1.05 0.67 5.73
C MET A 151 0.36 0.85 5.17
N ARG A 152 0.55 1.88 4.35
CA ARG A 152 1.86 2.28 3.81
C ARG A 152 2.16 3.71 4.19
N LEU A 153 3.17 3.91 5.02
CA LEU A 153 3.69 5.22 5.43
C LEU A 153 5.19 5.36 5.12
N ASN A 154 5.75 4.43 4.37
CA ASN A 154 7.17 4.40 4.03
C ASN A 154 7.63 5.62 3.21
N ASN A 155 8.92 5.93 3.25
CA ASN A 155 9.53 7.05 2.52
C ASN A 155 8.86 8.39 2.88
N ASN A 156 8.87 8.72 4.17
CA ASN A 156 8.42 10.00 4.72
C ASN A 156 9.47 10.50 5.73
N SER A 157 9.16 11.59 6.45
CA SER A 157 9.96 12.14 7.55
C SER A 157 9.29 11.95 8.91
N LEU A 158 8.52 10.86 9.08
CA LEU A 158 7.82 10.57 10.33
C LEU A 158 8.82 10.25 11.45
N SER A 159 8.55 10.69 12.66
CA SER A 159 9.46 10.61 13.81
C SER A 159 8.73 10.20 15.08
N GLY A 160 9.48 10.03 16.18
CA GLY A 160 8.91 9.67 17.48
C GLY A 160 8.72 8.17 17.66
N ALA A 161 8.14 7.79 18.80
CA ALA A 161 8.05 6.40 19.20
C ALA A 161 7.12 5.58 18.29
N PHE A 162 7.44 4.31 18.06
CA PHE A 162 6.52 3.38 17.43
C PHE A 162 5.20 3.31 18.23
N PRO A 163 4.05 3.63 17.62
CA PRO A 163 2.78 3.65 18.34
C PRO A 163 2.32 2.22 18.67
N MET A 164 2.41 1.86 19.95
CA MET A 164 1.98 0.56 20.49
C MET A 164 0.52 0.22 20.15
N SER A 165 -0.33 1.25 19.94
CA SER A 165 -1.72 1.08 19.55
C SER A 165 -1.91 0.39 18.20
N LEU A 166 -0.92 0.45 17.29
CA LEU A 166 -0.98 -0.29 16.03
C LEU A 166 -0.96 -1.82 16.27
N GLY A 167 -0.37 -2.28 17.37
CA GLY A 167 -0.37 -3.70 17.75
C GLY A 167 -1.76 -4.28 17.98
N ASN A 168 -2.78 -3.43 18.19
CA ASN A 168 -4.17 -3.83 18.38
C ASN A 168 -4.95 -3.99 17.06
N MET A 169 -4.32 -3.76 15.91
CA MET A 169 -4.98 -3.80 14.60
C MET A 169 -5.01 -5.22 14.03
N THR A 170 -6.00 -6.01 14.47
CA THR A 170 -6.08 -7.45 14.17
C THR A 170 -6.32 -7.79 12.70
N GLN A 171 -6.85 -6.87 11.89
CA GLN A 171 -7.09 -7.09 10.46
C GLN A 171 -5.94 -6.60 9.56
N LEU A 172 -4.88 -6.01 10.12
CA LEU A 172 -3.78 -5.46 9.33
C LEU A 172 -2.96 -6.58 8.71
N ALA A 173 -3.03 -6.73 7.39
CA ALA A 173 -2.29 -7.74 6.64
C ALA A 173 -0.90 -7.24 6.22
N PHE A 174 -0.81 -5.95 5.89
CA PHE A 174 0.41 -5.33 5.38
C PHE A 174 0.67 -3.98 6.06
N LEU A 175 1.87 -3.83 6.61
CA LEU A 175 2.36 -2.59 7.21
C LEU A 175 3.77 -2.28 6.73
N ASP A 176 3.95 -1.13 6.08
CA ASP A 176 5.26 -0.62 5.66
C ASP A 176 5.51 0.78 6.21
N LEU A 177 6.46 0.85 7.14
CA LEU A 177 6.94 2.06 7.82
C LEU A 177 8.41 2.36 7.47
N SER A 178 8.98 1.66 6.49
CA SER A 178 10.39 1.79 6.13
C SER A 178 10.79 3.21 5.70
N TYR A 179 12.07 3.55 5.84
CA TYR A 179 12.63 4.85 5.45
C TYR A 179 11.88 6.04 6.08
N ASN A 180 11.89 6.08 7.41
CA ASN A 180 11.40 7.17 8.25
C ASN A 180 12.42 7.42 9.39
N ASN A 181 12.07 8.23 10.37
CA ASN A 181 12.88 8.54 11.54
C ASN A 181 12.22 8.07 12.86
N LEU A 182 11.52 6.93 12.81
CA LEU A 182 10.84 6.35 13.96
C LEU A 182 11.83 5.80 14.99
N SER A 183 11.41 5.78 16.25
CA SER A 183 12.21 5.35 17.39
C SER A 183 11.46 4.42 18.34
N GLY A 184 12.16 3.90 19.33
CA GLY A 184 11.58 3.10 20.42
C GLY A 184 11.45 1.61 20.09
N PRO A 185 10.90 0.83 21.04
CA PRO A 185 10.74 -0.61 20.87
C PRO A 185 9.59 -0.96 19.93
N ILE A 186 9.57 -2.21 19.44
CA ILE A 186 8.54 -2.72 18.53
C ILE A 186 7.83 -3.93 19.14
N PRO A 187 6.57 -3.79 19.56
CA PRO A 187 5.82 -4.91 20.11
C PRO A 187 5.70 -6.05 19.10
N ARG A 188 5.42 -7.26 19.60
CA ARG A 188 4.99 -8.34 18.71
C ARG A 188 3.76 -7.88 17.92
N PHE A 189 3.89 -7.90 16.61
CA PHE A 189 2.93 -7.32 15.71
C PHE A 189 2.18 -8.42 14.95
N PRO A 190 0.83 -8.38 14.86
CA PRO A 190 0.05 -9.47 14.26
C PRO A 190 0.05 -9.47 12.72
N ALA A 191 0.59 -8.43 12.07
CA ALA A 191 0.56 -8.33 10.61
C ALA A 191 1.41 -9.42 9.94
N LYS A 192 0.86 -9.97 8.85
CA LYS A 192 1.53 -11.01 8.04
C LYS A 192 2.81 -10.49 7.39
N THR A 193 2.79 -9.23 6.95
CA THR A 193 3.95 -8.55 6.36
C THR A 193 4.17 -7.22 7.06
N PHE A 194 5.38 -7.02 7.58
CA PHE A 194 5.79 -5.84 8.33
C PHE A 194 7.18 -5.39 7.91
N ASN A 195 7.35 -4.12 7.54
CA ASN A 195 8.63 -3.54 7.14
C ASN A 195 8.90 -2.22 7.88
N ILE A 196 10.11 -2.10 8.42
CA ILE A 196 10.61 -0.97 9.22
C ILE A 196 12.03 -0.57 8.84
N VAL A 197 12.59 -1.17 7.80
CA VAL A 197 13.98 -0.95 7.37
C VAL A 197 14.23 0.54 7.14
N GLY A 198 15.40 1.05 7.51
CA GLY A 198 15.74 2.46 7.31
C GLY A 198 15.13 3.41 8.35
N ASN A 199 14.71 2.91 9.51
CA ASN A 199 14.46 3.71 10.72
C ASN A 199 15.63 3.55 11.70
N PRO A 200 16.55 4.51 11.78
CA PRO A 200 17.82 4.34 12.51
C PRO A 200 17.66 4.29 14.04
N LEU A 201 16.55 4.80 14.58
CA LEU A 201 16.34 4.94 16.04
C LEU A 201 15.42 3.84 16.62
N ILE A 202 15.00 2.89 15.81
CA ILE A 202 14.23 1.71 16.26
C ILE A 202 15.18 0.71 16.91
N CYS A 203 14.82 0.22 18.10
CA CYS A 203 15.62 -0.74 18.85
C CYS A 203 17.12 -0.35 18.92
N PRO A 204 17.44 0.88 19.38
CA PRO A 204 18.78 1.44 19.22
C PRO A 204 19.83 0.67 20.03
N THR A 205 19.44 0.08 21.17
CA THR A 205 20.35 -0.75 21.99
C THR A 205 20.22 -2.24 21.70
N GLY A 206 19.11 -2.68 21.08
CA GLY A 206 18.79 -4.09 20.83
C GLY A 206 18.56 -4.91 22.12
N SER A 207 18.49 -4.23 23.26
CA SER A 207 18.35 -4.83 24.60
C SER A 207 16.98 -4.56 25.22
N GLU A 208 16.14 -3.78 24.53
CA GLU A 208 14.79 -3.49 24.97
C GLU A 208 13.92 -4.78 24.93
N PRO A 209 13.10 -5.03 25.98
CA PRO A 209 12.32 -6.28 26.10
C PRO A 209 11.31 -6.49 24.96
N ASP A 210 10.90 -5.40 24.33
CA ASP A 210 10.00 -5.37 23.18
C ASP A 210 10.76 -5.15 21.86
N CYS A 211 12.01 -5.60 21.73
CA CYS A 211 12.76 -5.58 20.46
C CYS A 211 12.98 -7.00 19.94
N ASN A 212 11.89 -7.64 19.50
CA ASN A 212 11.96 -8.99 18.97
C ASN A 212 12.47 -8.99 17.51
N GLY A 213 13.73 -9.37 17.32
CA GLY A 213 14.21 -9.91 16.03
C GLY A 213 14.81 -8.93 15.02
N THR A 214 15.17 -7.70 15.41
CA THR A 214 16.00 -6.81 14.58
C THR A 214 17.46 -6.93 15.00
N THR A 215 18.21 -7.80 14.35
CA THR A 215 19.68 -7.81 14.48
C THR A 215 20.22 -6.45 14.02
N LEU A 216 20.90 -5.74 14.93
CA LEU A 216 21.60 -4.48 14.69
C LEU A 216 22.50 -4.61 13.45
N MET A 217 22.29 -3.75 12.44
CA MET A 217 23.42 -3.33 11.59
C MET A 217 24.18 -2.24 12.37
N PRO A 218 25.49 -2.40 12.62
CA PRO A 218 26.22 -1.43 13.39
C PRO A 218 26.37 -0.13 12.60
N MET A 219 25.70 0.94 13.03
CA MET A 219 26.14 2.30 12.74
C MET A 219 27.34 2.60 13.63
N SER A 220 28.53 2.67 13.04
CA SER A 220 29.69 3.26 13.69
C SER A 220 30.10 4.50 12.90
N MET A 221 29.92 5.67 13.51
CA MET A 221 30.86 6.80 13.49
C MET A 221 30.35 7.84 14.49
N ASN A 222 30.76 7.71 15.75
CA ASN A 222 30.79 8.85 16.65
C ASN A 222 32.15 9.55 16.46
N LEU A 223 32.14 10.73 15.84
CA LEU A 223 33.17 11.73 16.09
C LEU A 223 32.79 12.43 17.40
N ASN A 224 33.62 12.29 18.42
CA ASN A 224 33.70 13.32 19.45
C ASN A 224 35.13 13.48 19.95
N SER A 225 35.56 14.73 19.88
CA SER A 225 36.84 15.27 20.27
C SER A 225 37.01 15.43 21.78
N SER A 226 38.28 15.42 22.19
CA SER A 226 38.87 15.93 23.43
C SER A 226 38.65 15.11 24.71
N GLN A 227 39.73 14.57 25.28
CA GLN A 227 40.52 15.25 26.32
C GLN A 227 41.83 14.48 26.62
N THR A 228 42.83 15.29 26.94
CA THR A 228 44.20 15.02 27.38
C THR A 228 44.34 14.12 28.62
N ALA A 229 45.27 13.15 28.59
CA ALA A 229 46.19 12.83 29.70
C ALA A 229 47.22 11.74 29.29
N LEU A 230 48.51 12.05 29.46
CA LEU A 230 49.67 11.12 29.50
C LEU A 230 49.69 10.39 30.88
N PRO A 231 50.32 9.19 31.06
CA PRO A 231 51.79 9.01 30.98
C PRO A 231 52.23 7.55 30.56
N PRO A 232 53.43 7.01 30.91
CA PRO A 232 54.52 6.78 29.94
C PRO A 232 54.98 5.30 29.79
N GLY A 233 55.88 5.03 28.82
CA GLY A 233 56.96 4.04 29.02
C GLY A 233 57.04 2.78 28.13
N ARG A 234 57.54 2.95 26.89
CA ARG A 234 58.67 2.23 26.24
C ARG A 234 58.72 0.68 26.09
N THR A 235 58.61 0.26 24.80
CA THR A 235 59.44 -0.69 23.98
C THR A 235 59.54 -2.20 24.27
N ASN A 236 59.09 -3.02 23.30
CA ASN A 236 59.90 -3.89 22.40
C ASN A 236 59.13 -5.17 21.97
N ARG A 237 58.42 -5.16 20.83
CA ARG A 237 57.93 -6.39 20.14
C ARG A 237 57.78 -6.24 18.62
N HIS A 238 58.84 -5.84 17.91
CA HIS A 238 58.86 -5.81 16.44
C HIS A 238 59.68 -6.96 15.83
N LYS A 239 59.46 -8.21 16.26
CA LYS A 239 59.93 -9.40 15.51
C LYS A 239 58.96 -10.60 15.54
N VAL A 240 57.82 -10.49 16.21
CA VAL A 240 56.80 -11.56 16.28
C VAL A 240 55.60 -11.27 15.36
N ALA A 241 55.41 -10.02 14.91
CA ALA A 241 54.22 -9.61 14.16
C ALA A 241 54.17 -10.08 12.68
N LEU A 242 55.31 -10.48 12.07
CA LEU A 242 55.31 -10.84 10.64
C LEU A 242 54.87 -12.28 10.36
N ALA A 243 55.05 -13.20 11.30
CA ALA A 243 54.68 -14.61 11.13
C ALA A 243 53.19 -14.89 11.41
N PHE A 244 52.54 -14.09 12.27
CA PHE A 244 51.10 -14.19 12.54
C PHE A 244 50.22 -13.48 11.49
N GLY A 245 50.78 -12.53 10.73
CA GLY A 245 50.04 -11.80 9.70
C GLY A 245 49.66 -12.66 8.48
N LEU A 246 50.53 -13.61 8.10
CA LEU A 246 50.29 -14.49 6.96
C LEU A 246 49.30 -15.62 7.27
N SER A 247 49.30 -16.14 8.50
CA SER A 247 48.35 -17.19 8.92
C SER A 247 46.95 -16.64 9.18
N LEU A 248 46.83 -15.44 9.75
CA LEU A 248 45.53 -14.81 10.01
C LEU A 248 44.87 -14.34 8.71
N GLY A 249 45.66 -13.86 7.73
CA GLY A 249 45.16 -13.46 6.41
C GLY A 249 44.50 -14.62 5.64
N CYS A 250 45.14 -15.79 5.62
CA CYS A 250 44.56 -17.00 5.03
C CYS A 250 43.29 -17.46 5.76
N LEU A 251 43.25 -17.36 7.09
CA LEU A 251 42.06 -17.72 7.87
C LEU A 251 40.88 -16.77 7.56
N CYS A 252 41.13 -15.47 7.43
CA CYS A 252 40.10 -14.49 7.06
C CYS A 252 39.55 -14.74 5.65
N LEU A 253 40.40 -15.09 4.67
CA LEU A 253 39.95 -15.40 3.30
C LEU A 253 39.12 -16.69 3.25
N MET A 254 39.48 -17.71 4.04
CA MET A 254 38.68 -18.94 4.15
C MET A 254 37.32 -18.69 4.81
N VAL A 255 37.26 -17.84 5.85
CA VAL A 255 36.00 -17.44 6.51
C VAL A 255 35.12 -16.60 5.57
N LEU A 256 35.70 -15.69 4.78
CA LEU A 256 34.96 -14.94 3.77
C LEU A 256 34.43 -15.83 2.65
N GLY A 257 35.24 -16.78 2.16
CA GLY A 257 34.81 -17.78 1.17
C GLY A 257 33.69 -18.67 1.71
N PHE A 258 33.80 -19.15 2.96
CA PHE A 258 32.77 -19.94 3.61
C PHE A 258 31.50 -19.11 3.91
N GLY A 259 31.64 -17.83 4.28
CA GLY A 259 30.55 -16.89 4.45
C GLY A 259 29.80 -16.60 3.16
N LEU A 260 30.51 -16.46 2.04
CA LEU A 260 29.92 -16.35 0.71
C LEU A 260 29.23 -17.64 0.28
N LEU A 261 29.79 -18.81 0.60
CA LEU A 261 29.16 -20.11 0.39
C LEU A 261 27.91 -20.30 1.24
N LEU A 262 27.93 -19.92 2.52
CA LEU A 262 26.75 -19.95 3.40
C LEU A 262 25.70 -18.93 2.98
N TRP A 263 26.09 -17.72 2.56
CA TRP A 263 25.17 -16.72 1.99
C TRP A 263 24.53 -17.23 0.70
N TRP A 264 25.32 -17.86 -0.18
CA TRP A 264 24.82 -18.47 -1.40
C TRP A 264 23.89 -19.66 -1.10
N ARG A 265 24.26 -20.51 -0.13
CA ARG A 265 23.46 -21.66 0.31
C ARG A 265 22.19 -21.26 1.08
N GLN A 266 22.22 -20.16 1.85
CA GLN A 266 21.06 -19.60 2.56
C GLN A 266 20.11 -18.88 1.59
N ARG A 267 20.67 -18.23 0.56
CA ARG A 267 19.90 -17.67 -0.55
C ARG A 267 19.22 -18.76 -1.38
N HIS A 268 19.84 -19.94 -1.51
CA HIS A 268 19.21 -21.12 -2.12
C HIS A 268 18.22 -21.85 -1.18
N HIS A 269 18.45 -21.90 0.14
CA HIS A 269 17.54 -22.55 1.08
C HIS A 269 16.25 -21.75 1.37
N LYS A 270 16.23 -20.42 1.16
CA LYS A 270 14.99 -19.61 1.21
C LYS A 270 13.99 -19.94 0.09
N GLN A 271 14.38 -20.74 -0.91
CA GLN A 271 13.46 -21.24 -1.93
C GLN A 271 12.81 -22.59 -1.59
N ILE A 272 13.21 -23.26 -0.50
CA ILE A 272 12.78 -24.65 -0.20
C ILE A 272 11.79 -24.74 0.99
N PHE A 273 11.51 -23.65 1.73
CA PHE A 273 10.67 -23.71 2.94
C PHE A 273 9.23 -23.17 2.80
N PHE A 274 8.72 -22.94 1.58
CA PHE A 274 7.33 -22.55 1.39
C PHE A 274 6.51 -23.74 0.87
N ASP A 275 6.25 -24.69 1.76
CA ASP A 275 5.18 -25.67 1.55
C ASP A 275 3.94 -25.26 2.35
N VAL A 276 3.01 -24.64 1.63
CA VAL A 276 1.57 -24.88 1.64
C VAL A 276 0.96 -25.49 2.92
N LYS A 277 0.29 -24.64 3.71
CA LYS A 277 -1.14 -24.76 4.07
C LYS A 277 -1.49 -23.66 5.09
N ASP A 278 -2.28 -22.68 4.69
CA ASP A 278 -3.71 -22.86 4.96
C ASP A 278 -4.59 -22.01 4.05
N ARG A 279 -5.57 -22.70 3.48
CA ARG A 279 -6.64 -22.16 2.65
C ARG A 279 -7.51 -21.32 3.57
N HIS A 280 -7.74 -20.05 3.29
CA HIS A 280 -9.03 -19.39 3.55
C HIS A 280 -9.21 -18.33 2.44
N HIS A 281 -10.11 -18.65 1.52
CA HIS A 281 -10.61 -17.71 0.53
C HIS A 281 -11.37 -16.61 1.27
N GLU A 282 -10.88 -15.38 1.24
CA GLU A 282 -11.73 -14.20 1.39
C GLU A 282 -11.37 -13.21 0.29
N GLU A 283 -12.42 -12.77 -0.41
CA GLU A 283 -12.37 -11.88 -1.54
C GLU A 283 -11.76 -10.53 -1.14
N ILE A 284 -10.52 -10.31 -1.56
CA ILE A 284 -9.87 -9.01 -1.50
C ILE A 284 -10.63 -8.10 -2.47
N SER A 285 -11.32 -7.08 -1.95
CA SER A 285 -12.05 -6.08 -2.74
C SER A 285 -11.08 -5.12 -3.43
N LEU A 286 -10.48 -5.60 -4.52
CA LEU A 286 -9.50 -4.90 -5.35
C LEU A 286 -10.18 -3.94 -6.36
N GLY A 287 -10.85 -2.89 -5.86
CA GLY A 287 -11.48 -1.87 -6.71
C GLY A 287 -12.43 -2.42 -7.79
N ASN A 288 -12.75 -1.61 -8.81
CA ASN A 288 -13.63 -1.99 -9.94
C ASN A 288 -12.97 -2.97 -10.94
N LEU A 289 -12.11 -3.88 -10.51
CA LEU A 289 -11.49 -4.87 -11.41
C LEU A 289 -12.49 -5.97 -11.78
N LYS A 290 -12.65 -6.22 -13.09
CA LYS A 290 -13.51 -7.30 -13.58
C LYS A 290 -12.82 -8.65 -13.35
N ARG A 291 -13.49 -9.58 -12.66
CA ARG A 291 -13.07 -10.98 -12.57
C ARG A 291 -13.53 -11.73 -13.82
N PHE A 292 -12.58 -12.22 -14.62
CA PHE A 292 -12.85 -12.95 -15.84
C PHE A 292 -12.87 -14.47 -15.59
N HIS A 293 -13.72 -15.17 -16.34
CA HIS A 293 -13.67 -16.63 -16.39
C HIS A 293 -12.57 -17.09 -17.35
N PHE A 294 -11.87 -18.18 -17.01
CA PHE A 294 -10.79 -18.69 -17.87
C PHE A 294 -11.27 -18.99 -19.29
N ARG A 295 -12.47 -19.58 -19.43
CA ARG A 295 -13.08 -19.88 -20.74
C ARG A 295 -13.33 -18.63 -21.58
N GLU A 296 -13.70 -17.52 -20.96
CA GLU A 296 -13.91 -16.23 -21.64
C GLU A 296 -12.60 -15.74 -22.26
N LEU A 297 -11.51 -15.74 -21.48
CA LEU A 297 -10.19 -15.32 -21.97
C LEU A 297 -9.59 -16.32 -22.97
N GLN A 298 -9.88 -17.61 -22.83
CA GLN A 298 -9.48 -18.63 -23.78
C GLN A 298 -10.14 -18.40 -25.14
N ILE A 299 -11.44 -18.11 -25.18
CA ILE A 299 -12.15 -17.77 -26.43
C ILE A 299 -11.58 -16.46 -27.00
N ALA A 300 -11.45 -15.42 -26.17
CA ALA A 300 -10.98 -14.10 -26.58
C ALA A 300 -9.58 -14.12 -27.21
N THR A 301 -8.70 -15.03 -26.76
CA THR A 301 -7.31 -15.15 -27.23
C THR A 301 -7.11 -16.25 -28.29
N SER A 302 -8.19 -16.85 -28.80
CA SER A 302 -8.14 -18.00 -29.72
C SER A 302 -7.33 -19.17 -29.15
N THR A 303 -7.64 -19.55 -27.92
CA THR A 303 -6.96 -20.60 -27.14
C THR A 303 -5.48 -20.27 -26.92
N PHE A 304 -5.18 -19.01 -26.55
CA PHE A 304 -3.82 -18.53 -26.34
C PHE A 304 -2.88 -18.84 -27.53
N SER A 305 -3.39 -18.60 -28.75
CA SER A 305 -2.67 -18.89 -29.99
C SER A 305 -1.35 -18.13 -30.07
N SER A 306 -0.30 -18.79 -30.56
CA SER A 306 1.00 -18.16 -30.79
C SER A 306 0.94 -16.99 -31.80
N LYS A 307 -0.06 -17.00 -32.69
CA LYS A 307 -0.33 -15.91 -33.65
C LYS A 307 -0.75 -14.60 -32.98
N ASN A 308 -1.30 -14.68 -31.76
CA ASN A 308 -1.78 -13.53 -31.00
C ASN A 308 -0.75 -13.01 -29.99
N ILE A 309 0.49 -13.51 -30.00
CA ILE A 309 1.48 -13.08 -29.00
C ILE A 309 1.96 -11.65 -29.31
N LEU A 310 1.76 -10.77 -28.32
CA LEU A 310 2.24 -9.39 -28.32
C LEU A 310 3.64 -9.27 -27.70
N GLY A 311 3.99 -10.18 -26.79
CA GLY A 311 5.29 -10.17 -26.13
C GLY A 311 5.58 -11.46 -25.37
N LYS A 312 6.86 -11.81 -25.27
CA LYS A 312 7.37 -12.96 -24.50
C LYS A 312 8.47 -12.47 -23.57
N GLY A 313 8.45 -12.89 -22.30
CA GLY A 313 9.48 -12.53 -21.33
C GLY A 313 9.63 -13.54 -20.20
N GLY A 314 10.49 -13.24 -19.23
CA GLY A 314 10.73 -14.10 -18.06
C GLY A 314 9.50 -14.35 -17.19
N PHE A 315 8.45 -13.55 -17.36
CA PHE A 315 7.22 -13.59 -16.57
C PHE A 315 6.01 -14.12 -17.36
N GLY A 316 6.25 -14.81 -18.47
CA GLY A 316 5.20 -15.41 -19.30
C GLY A 316 4.93 -14.66 -20.60
N ASN A 317 3.80 -15.00 -21.22
CA ASN A 317 3.43 -14.50 -22.54
C ASN A 317 2.27 -13.52 -22.44
N VAL A 318 2.29 -12.50 -23.29
CA VAL A 318 1.19 -11.55 -23.45
C VAL A 318 0.51 -11.81 -24.79
N TYR A 319 -0.80 -12.02 -24.76
CA TYR A 319 -1.64 -12.33 -25.91
C TYR A 319 -2.59 -11.18 -26.21
N LYS A 320 -2.83 -10.89 -27.49
CA LYS A 320 -3.94 -10.07 -27.95
C LYS A 320 -5.22 -10.88 -27.82
N GLY A 321 -6.24 -10.29 -27.22
CA GLY A 321 -7.57 -10.87 -27.14
C GLY A 321 -8.64 -9.88 -27.59
N ILE A 322 -9.77 -10.40 -28.05
CA ILE A 322 -10.98 -9.64 -28.35
C ILE A 322 -12.10 -10.19 -27.49
N LEU A 323 -12.61 -9.37 -26.56
CA LEU A 323 -13.71 -9.74 -25.68
C LEU A 323 -15.04 -9.81 -26.44
N PRO A 324 -16.10 -10.43 -25.88
CA PRO A 324 -17.39 -10.59 -26.56
C PRO A 324 -18.06 -9.27 -26.99
N ASP A 325 -17.76 -8.18 -26.28
CA ASP A 325 -18.23 -6.82 -26.56
C ASP A 325 -17.40 -6.10 -27.65
N GLY A 326 -16.41 -6.78 -28.24
CA GLY A 326 -15.50 -6.22 -29.25
C GLY A 326 -14.27 -5.51 -28.65
N THR A 327 -14.16 -5.40 -27.33
CA THR A 327 -13.03 -4.73 -26.67
C THR A 327 -11.73 -5.50 -26.89
N ILE A 328 -10.71 -4.80 -27.39
CA ILE A 328 -9.38 -5.38 -27.60
C ILE A 328 -8.56 -5.26 -26.31
N VAL A 329 -8.04 -6.39 -25.83
CA VAL A 329 -7.28 -6.49 -24.58
C VAL A 329 -5.93 -7.16 -24.78
N ALA A 330 -5.00 -6.90 -23.86
CA ALA A 330 -3.76 -7.64 -23.71
C ALA A 330 -3.86 -8.56 -22.49
N VAL A 331 -3.83 -9.88 -22.72
CA VAL A 331 -3.94 -10.91 -21.69
C VAL A 331 -2.55 -11.47 -21.38
N LYS A 332 -2.01 -11.14 -20.22
CA LYS A 332 -0.74 -11.69 -19.73
C LYS A 332 -0.99 -12.98 -18.97
N ARG A 333 -0.49 -14.09 -19.51
CA ARG A 333 -0.51 -15.42 -18.87
C ARG A 333 0.82 -15.67 -18.19
N LEU A 334 0.80 -15.75 -16.86
CA LEU A 334 2.01 -15.98 -16.07
C LEU A 334 2.46 -17.44 -16.23
N LYS A 335 3.76 -17.65 -16.39
CA LYS A 335 4.35 -18.94 -16.79
C LYS A 335 4.15 -20.04 -15.75
N ASP A 336 4.12 -19.67 -14.47
CA ASP A 336 4.06 -20.60 -13.33
C ASP A 336 3.03 -20.12 -12.29
N GLY A 337 1.73 -20.18 -12.62
CA GLY A 337 0.65 -19.77 -11.71
C GLY A 337 0.59 -20.55 -10.38
N SER A 338 1.30 -21.67 -10.29
CA SER A 338 1.43 -22.52 -9.10
C SER A 338 2.78 -22.39 -8.37
N ALA A 339 3.78 -21.71 -8.97
CA ALA A 339 5.06 -21.47 -8.30
C ALA A 339 4.97 -20.20 -7.45
N ILE A 340 5.64 -20.20 -6.30
CA ILE A 340 5.68 -19.09 -5.32
C ILE A 340 5.97 -17.74 -6.00
N GLY A 341 6.89 -17.71 -6.98
CA GLY A 341 7.23 -16.49 -7.71
C GLY A 341 6.11 -15.95 -8.62
N GLY A 342 5.32 -16.83 -9.24
CA GLY A 342 4.18 -16.43 -10.08
C GLY A 342 3.00 -15.92 -9.27
N GLU A 343 2.73 -16.52 -8.10
CA GLU A 343 1.71 -16.04 -7.17
C GLU A 343 2.09 -14.67 -6.57
N ILE A 344 3.33 -14.51 -6.10
CA ILE A 344 3.80 -13.20 -5.58
C ILE A 344 3.70 -12.12 -6.66
N GLN A 345 4.10 -12.43 -7.90
CA GLN A 345 3.97 -11.47 -8.99
C GLN A 345 2.50 -11.14 -9.31
N PHE A 346 1.64 -12.15 -9.33
CA PHE A 346 0.21 -11.95 -9.57
C PHE A 346 -0.40 -11.05 -8.48
N GLN A 347 -0.17 -11.36 -7.20
CA GLN A 347 -0.66 -10.56 -6.09
C GLN A 347 -0.05 -9.16 -6.11
N THR A 348 1.25 -9.02 -6.37
CA THR A 348 1.88 -7.70 -6.47
C THR A 348 1.27 -6.87 -7.59
N GLU A 349 1.06 -7.44 -8.80
CA GLU A 349 0.44 -6.70 -9.91
C GLU A 349 -1.03 -6.38 -9.61
N VAL A 350 -1.78 -7.30 -9.01
CA VAL A 350 -3.18 -7.08 -8.63
C VAL A 350 -3.29 -6.04 -7.51
N GLU A 351 -2.52 -6.15 -6.42
CA GLU A 351 -2.56 -5.24 -5.27
C GLU A 351 -1.93 -3.88 -5.56
N MET A 352 -0.77 -3.82 -6.22
CA MET A 352 -0.05 -2.56 -6.45
C MET A 352 -0.50 -1.83 -7.72
N ILE A 353 -0.76 -2.53 -8.84
CA ILE A 353 -1.15 -1.88 -10.10
C ILE A 353 -2.65 -1.52 -10.10
N SER A 354 -3.49 -2.22 -9.34
CA SER A 354 -4.89 -1.78 -9.15
C SER A 354 -4.99 -0.46 -8.40
N LEU A 355 -4.05 -0.20 -7.49
CA LEU A 355 -4.00 1.00 -6.66
C LEU A 355 -3.11 2.10 -7.26
N ALA A 356 -2.27 1.77 -8.24
CA ALA A 356 -1.42 2.73 -8.93
C ALA A 356 -2.24 3.56 -9.93
N VAL A 357 -2.51 4.82 -9.59
CA VAL A 357 -3.05 5.81 -10.55
C VAL A 357 -1.89 6.72 -10.98
N HIS A 358 -1.32 6.45 -12.16
CA HIS A 358 -0.32 7.32 -12.77
C HIS A 358 -0.67 7.48 -14.25
N ARG A 359 -0.59 8.71 -14.77
CA ARG A 359 -0.94 9.04 -16.18
C ARG A 359 -0.22 8.19 -17.23
N ASN A 360 0.95 7.65 -16.89
CA ASN A 360 1.79 6.83 -17.76
C ASN A 360 1.85 5.33 -17.39
N LEU A 361 1.11 4.88 -16.36
CA LEU A 361 1.02 3.46 -16.00
C LEU A 361 -0.28 2.87 -16.58
N LEU A 362 -0.18 1.69 -17.18
CA LEU A 362 -1.36 0.97 -17.66
C LEU A 362 -2.20 0.51 -16.47
N ARG A 363 -3.45 0.97 -16.42
CA ARG A 363 -4.44 0.48 -15.46
C ARG A 363 -4.80 -0.97 -15.78
N LEU A 364 -4.86 -1.81 -14.75
CA LEU A 364 -5.33 -3.19 -14.88
C LEU A 364 -6.85 -3.17 -15.17
N TYR A 365 -7.27 -3.91 -16.20
CA TYR A 365 -8.68 -4.02 -16.59
C TYR A 365 -9.40 -5.12 -15.79
N GLY A 366 -8.69 -6.19 -15.47
CA GLY A 366 -9.20 -7.29 -14.66
C GLY A 366 -8.22 -8.44 -14.55
N PHE A 367 -8.69 -9.54 -13.96
CA PHE A 367 -7.85 -10.72 -13.73
C PHE A 367 -8.65 -12.02 -13.79
N CYS A 368 -7.94 -13.14 -13.95
CA CYS A 368 -8.50 -14.49 -13.83
C CYS A 368 -7.55 -15.38 -13.02
N VAL A 369 -8.14 -16.10 -12.06
CA VAL A 369 -7.45 -17.02 -11.16
C VAL A 369 -8.16 -18.36 -11.22
N THR A 370 -7.42 -19.42 -11.53
CA THR A 370 -7.84 -20.82 -11.40
C THR A 370 -6.79 -21.60 -10.62
N PRO A 371 -6.97 -22.88 -10.24
CA PRO A 371 -5.91 -23.64 -9.56
C PRO A 371 -4.56 -23.68 -10.29
N THR A 372 -4.56 -23.56 -11.62
CA THR A 372 -3.36 -23.68 -12.46
C THR A 372 -2.98 -22.40 -13.20
N GLU A 373 -3.91 -21.45 -13.31
CA GLU A 373 -3.74 -20.27 -14.16
C GLU A 373 -3.80 -18.99 -13.35
N ARG A 374 -2.92 -18.05 -13.70
CA ARG A 374 -2.92 -16.67 -13.26
C ARG A 374 -2.82 -15.79 -14.49
N LEU A 375 -3.87 -15.01 -14.73
CA LEU A 375 -4.03 -14.19 -15.93
C LEU A 375 -4.35 -12.75 -15.53
N LEU A 376 -3.68 -11.81 -16.16
CA LEU A 376 -3.89 -10.38 -15.98
C LEU A 376 -4.37 -9.78 -17.30
N VAL A 377 -5.41 -8.97 -17.23
CA VAL A 377 -6.05 -8.35 -18.40
C VAL A 377 -5.77 -6.86 -18.37
N TYR A 378 -5.12 -6.36 -19.41
CA TYR A 378 -4.77 -4.97 -19.60
C TYR A 378 -5.46 -4.41 -20.86
N PRO A 379 -5.68 -3.08 -20.95
CA PRO A 379 -6.05 -2.44 -22.20
C PRO A 379 -5.02 -2.72 -23.29
N TYR A 380 -5.47 -2.97 -24.51
CA TYR A 380 -4.56 -3.14 -25.64
C TYR A 380 -3.93 -1.80 -26.04
N MET A 381 -2.61 -1.79 -26.24
CA MET A 381 -1.88 -0.63 -26.75
C MET A 381 -1.58 -0.82 -28.25
N SER A 382 -2.20 0.00 -29.10
CA SER A 382 -1.94 0.00 -30.55
C SER A 382 -0.56 0.56 -30.91
N ASN A 383 -0.02 1.49 -30.10
CA ASN A 383 1.22 2.23 -30.39
C ASN A 383 2.45 1.65 -29.67
N GLY A 384 2.59 0.33 -29.63
CA GLY A 384 3.75 -0.35 -29.01
C GLY A 384 3.59 -0.66 -27.52
N SER A 385 4.70 -0.91 -26.83
CA SER A 385 4.72 -1.39 -25.44
C SER A 385 4.87 -0.25 -24.42
N VAL A 386 4.52 -0.51 -23.16
CA VAL A 386 4.82 0.42 -22.04
C VAL A 386 6.32 0.73 -21.98
N ALA A 387 7.16 -0.29 -22.18
CA ALA A 387 8.61 -0.13 -22.16
C ALA A 387 9.11 0.84 -23.25
N SER A 388 8.48 0.86 -24.44
CA SER A 388 8.84 1.82 -25.49
C SER A 388 8.36 3.24 -25.19
N ARG A 389 7.21 3.40 -24.49
CA ARG A 389 6.76 4.73 -24.05
C ARG A 389 7.58 5.30 -22.91
N LEU A 390 8.09 4.46 -22.01
CA LEU A 390 8.95 4.90 -20.90
C LEU A 390 10.36 5.28 -21.34
N ARG A 391 10.86 4.72 -22.46
CA ARG A 391 12.17 5.08 -23.04
C ARG A 391 12.16 6.30 -23.96
N GLY A 392 10.97 6.82 -24.30
CA GLY A 392 10.78 7.87 -25.31
C GLY A 392 10.65 9.30 -24.75
N LEU A 393 11.04 9.54 -23.50
CA LEU A 393 11.10 10.90 -22.95
C LEU A 393 12.56 11.38 -22.98
N PRO A 394 12.93 12.36 -23.83
CA PRO A 394 14.16 13.11 -23.66
C PRO A 394 14.15 13.94 -22.36
#